data_AF-A0A7S3B0J0-F1
#
_entry.id   AF-A0A7S3B0J0-F1
#
_cell.length_a   1.000
_cell.length_b   1.000
_cell.length_c   1.000
_cell.angle_alpha   90.00
_cell.angle_beta   90.00
_cell.angle_gamma   90.00
#
_symmetry.space_group_name_H-M   'P 1'
#
loop_
_entity.id
_entity.type
_entity.pdbx_description
1 polymer ?
#
loop_
_entity_poly.entity_id
_entity_poly.type
_entity_poly.pdbx_seq_one_letter_code
_entity_poly.pdbx_strand_id
1 'polypeptide(L)'
;DGANGRAEEECVLQMQGNSATLMDPRNDREDRFAFDHCFWSFDKNERRYAGQLEVFQRIGQPLVDSAFQGYNGSLLAYGQTGSGKSYTMSGSTGEEGIEPRMIEALFAAASSADAVDICIEMSKLEVYNEKV
;
A
#
# COMPACT_ATOMS: atom_id res chain seq x y z
N ASP A 1 24.97 -32.51 -20.55
CA ASP A 1 23.57 -32.53 -21.03
C ASP A 1 22.60 -32.17 -19.93
N GLY A 2 21.68 -31.24 -20.22
CA GLY A 2 20.52 -30.93 -19.38
C GLY A 2 20.58 -29.58 -18.66
N ALA A 3 20.68 -28.49 -19.42
CA ALA A 3 20.46 -27.13 -18.90
C ALA A 3 19.03 -27.02 -18.33
N ASN A 4 18.96 -26.61 -17.07
CA ASN A 4 17.74 -26.34 -16.32
C ASN A 4 17.02 -25.11 -16.93
N GLY A 5 16.02 -25.33 -17.77
CA GLY A 5 15.19 -24.28 -18.34
C GLY A 5 14.22 -23.71 -17.30
N ARG A 6 14.62 -22.64 -16.62
CA ARG A 6 13.66 -21.72 -15.99
C ARG A 6 13.03 -20.90 -17.12
N ALA A 7 11.72 -20.97 -17.25
CA ALA A 7 10.99 -20.04 -18.11
C ALA A 7 11.28 -18.60 -17.64
N GLU A 8 11.59 -17.70 -18.58
CA GLU A 8 11.73 -16.28 -18.29
C GLU A 8 10.36 -15.74 -17.88
N GLU A 9 10.27 -15.15 -16.68
CA GLU A 9 9.04 -14.53 -16.19
C GLU A 9 8.91 -13.14 -16.81
N GLU A 10 7.87 -12.94 -17.61
CA GLU A 10 7.59 -11.67 -18.28
C GLU A 10 6.63 -10.80 -17.44
N CYS A 11 6.94 -9.50 -17.32
CA CYS A 11 6.07 -8.55 -16.65
C CYS A 11 4.91 -8.16 -17.57
N VAL A 12 3.70 -8.60 -17.24
CA VAL A 12 2.48 -8.34 -18.02
C VAL A 12 1.72 -7.07 -17.60
N LEU A 13 2.27 -6.30 -16.66
CA LEU A 13 1.62 -5.11 -16.09
C LEU A 13 2.44 -3.86 -16.36
N GLN A 14 1.78 -2.81 -16.84
CA GLN A 14 2.38 -1.49 -16.99
C GLN A 14 1.54 -0.44 -16.27
N MET A 15 2.18 0.54 -15.64
CA MET A 15 1.49 1.70 -15.07
C MET A 15 2.01 3.00 -15.69
N GLN A 16 1.07 3.89 -16.03
CA GLN A 16 1.35 5.24 -16.50
C GLN A 16 0.35 6.22 -15.89
N GLY A 17 0.86 7.13 -15.05
CA GLY A 17 0.02 8.01 -14.24
C GLY A 17 -0.95 7.18 -13.40
N ASN A 18 -2.24 7.50 -13.48
CA ASN A 18 -3.32 6.87 -12.74
C ASN A 18 -3.97 5.68 -13.47
N SER A 19 -3.25 5.06 -14.40
CA SER A 19 -3.76 3.96 -15.21
C SER A 19 -2.83 2.76 -15.19
N ALA A 20 -3.42 1.58 -15.08
CA ALA A 20 -2.74 0.29 -15.17
C ALA A 20 -3.23 -0.45 -16.43
N THR A 21 -2.28 -0.95 -17.23
CA THR A 21 -2.54 -1.75 -18.42
C THR A 21 -2.04 -3.17 -18.17
N LEU A 22 -2.92 -4.14 -18.34
CA LEU A 22 -2.62 -5.56 -18.29
C LEU A 22 -2.54 -6.10 -19.72
N MET A 23 -1.44 -6.75 -20.06
CA MET A 23 -1.21 -7.41 -21.35
C MET A 23 -1.46 -8.91 -21.21
N ASP A 24 -2.32 -9.48 -22.06
CA ASP A 24 -2.50 -10.93 -22.13
C ASP A 24 -1.50 -11.54 -23.13
N PRO A 25 -0.45 -12.24 -22.67
CA PRO A 25 0.60 -12.76 -23.55
C PRO A 25 0.12 -13.87 -24.49
N ARG A 26 -1.13 -14.34 -24.35
CA ARG A 26 -1.69 -15.42 -25.19
C ARG A 26 -2.33 -14.90 -26.48
N ASN A 27 -2.72 -13.63 -26.52
CA ASN A 27 -3.52 -13.07 -27.62
C ASN A 27 -3.26 -11.58 -27.88
N ASP A 28 -2.22 -11.00 -27.27
CA ASP A 28 -1.82 -9.59 -27.40
C ASP A 28 -2.96 -8.59 -27.08
N ARG A 29 -3.93 -9.02 -26.26
CA ARG A 29 -5.00 -8.13 -25.77
C ARG A 29 -4.48 -7.26 -24.64
N GLU A 30 -4.84 -5.98 -24.69
CA GLU A 30 -4.61 -5.04 -23.61
C GLU A 30 -5.93 -4.69 -22.91
N ASP A 31 -5.95 -4.84 -21.59
CA ASP A 31 -7.03 -4.34 -20.74
C ASP A 31 -6.50 -3.18 -19.89
N ARG A 32 -7.19 -2.04 -19.94
CA ARG A 32 -6.78 -0.81 -19.26
C ARG A 32 -7.75 -0.45 -18.12
N PHE A 33 -7.18 -0.15 -16.97
CA PHE A 33 -7.87 0.24 -15.76
C PHE A 33 -7.42 1.64 -15.31
N ALA A 34 -8.33 2.40 -14.71
CA ALA A 34 -8.06 3.71 -14.15
C ALA A 34 -8.40 3.71 -12.66
N PHE A 35 -7.52 4.33 -11.86
CA PHE A 35 -7.64 4.40 -10.40
C PHE A 35 -7.34 5.83 -9.94
N ASP A 36 -7.63 6.15 -8.69
CA ASP A 36 -7.24 7.43 -8.10
C ASP A 36 -5.71 7.56 -7.97
N HIS A 37 -5.04 6.43 -7.71
CA HIS A 37 -3.59 6.32 -7.63
C HIS A 37 -3.10 4.97 -8.16
N CYS A 38 -2.00 4.98 -8.92
CA CYS A 38 -1.26 3.78 -9.29
C CYS A 38 0.19 3.92 -8.80
N PHE A 39 0.65 2.97 -7.99
CA PHE A 39 1.99 2.96 -7.43
C PHE A 39 2.85 1.91 -8.14
N TRP A 40 3.86 2.34 -8.89
CA TRP A 40 4.80 1.43 -9.53
C TRP A 40 5.91 1.05 -8.56
N SER A 41 5.79 -0.09 -7.89
CA SER A 41 6.77 -0.57 -6.89
C SER A 41 7.58 -1.78 -7.38
N PHE A 42 7.81 -1.90 -8.69
CA PHE A 42 8.46 -3.07 -9.30
C PHE A 42 10.00 -3.07 -9.17
N ASP A 43 10.66 -2.04 -9.72
CA ASP A 43 12.13 -1.91 -9.67
C ASP A 43 12.53 -0.60 -8.96
N LYS A 44 13.28 -0.74 -7.85
CA LYS A 44 13.77 0.39 -7.04
C LYS A 44 14.70 1.34 -7.80
N ASN A 45 15.29 0.89 -8.90
CA ASN A 45 16.18 1.72 -9.72
C ASN A 45 15.42 2.57 -10.74
N GLU A 46 14.12 2.31 -10.96
CA GLU A 46 13.30 3.12 -11.84
C GLU A 46 12.94 4.45 -11.18
N ARG A 47 13.02 5.54 -11.96
CA ARG A 47 12.63 6.88 -11.50
C ARG A 47 11.19 6.98 -11.00
N ARG A 48 10.30 6.13 -11.51
CA ARG A 48 8.88 6.07 -11.14
C ARG A 48 8.61 5.12 -9.97
N TYR A 49 9.64 4.60 -9.32
CA TYR A 49 9.48 3.72 -8.17
C TYR A 49 8.76 4.44 -7.03
N ALA A 50 7.59 3.91 -6.65
CA ALA A 50 6.83 4.36 -5.50
C ALA A 50 7.18 3.48 -4.29
N GLY A 51 7.85 4.07 -3.31
CA GLY A 51 8.22 3.42 -2.05
C GLY A 51 7.16 3.59 -0.95
N GLN A 52 7.40 2.95 0.19
CA GLN A 52 6.47 2.95 1.33
C GLN A 52 6.10 4.35 1.83
N LEU A 53 7.07 5.27 1.82
CA LEU A 53 6.84 6.66 2.24
C LEU A 53 5.86 7.38 1.31
N GLU A 54 5.98 7.20 -0.01
CA GLU A 54 5.08 7.83 -0.98
C GLU A 54 3.66 7.29 -0.83
N VAL A 55 3.52 5.96 -0.69
CA VAL A 55 2.22 5.32 -0.47
C VAL A 55 1.57 5.84 0.81
N PHE A 56 2.32 5.95 1.91
CA PHE A 56 1.82 6.54 3.15
C PHE A 56 1.40 8.00 2.97
N GLN A 57 2.20 8.85 2.31
CA GLN A 57 1.85 10.25 2.09
C GLN A 57 0.58 10.43 1.25
N ARG A 58 0.35 9.54 0.28
CA ARG A 58 -0.82 9.60 -0.61
C ARG A 58 -2.08 9.00 -0.01
N ILE A 59 -1.96 7.95 0.80
CA ILE A 59 -3.11 7.20 1.31
C ILE A 59 -3.27 7.33 2.83
N GLY A 60 -2.19 7.16 3.59
CA GLY A 60 -2.19 7.16 5.05
C GLY A 60 -2.34 8.55 5.68
N GLN A 61 -1.59 9.55 5.20
CA GLN A 61 -1.65 10.91 5.76
C GLN A 61 -3.05 11.54 5.66
N PRO A 62 -3.77 11.45 4.52
CA PRO A 62 -5.14 11.99 4.45
C PRO A 62 -6.11 11.33 5.43
N LEU A 63 -5.91 10.06 5.79
CA LEU A 63 -6.73 9.37 6.79
C LEU A 63 -6.44 9.89 8.20
N VAL A 64 -5.17 10.15 8.53
CA VAL A 64 -4.78 10.80 9.79
C VAL A 64 -5.41 12.20 9.87
N ASP A 65 -5.27 13.00 8.82
CA ASP A 65 -5.83 14.36 8.77
C ASP A 65 -7.36 14.35 8.91
N SER A 66 -8.03 13.36 8.33
CA SER A 66 -9.48 13.18 8.44
C SER A 66 -9.90 12.77 9.86
N ALA A 67 -9.12 11.93 10.53
CA ALA A 67 -9.38 11.52 11.92
C ALA A 67 -9.36 12.72 12.88
N PHE A 68 -8.40 13.63 12.72
CA PHE A 68 -8.32 14.86 13.51
C PHE A 68 -9.42 15.89 13.19
N GLN A 69 -10.08 15.75 12.04
CA GLN A 69 -11.29 16.50 11.71
C GLN A 69 -12.58 15.85 12.27
N GLY A 70 -12.45 14.71 12.97
CA GLY A 70 -13.58 13.98 13.56
C GLY A 70 -14.27 13.02 12.60
N TYR A 71 -13.65 12.66 11.47
CA TYR A 71 -14.19 11.70 10.52
C TYR A 71 -13.64 10.28 10.75
N ASN A 72 -14.50 9.29 10.52
CA ASN A 72 -14.09 7.89 10.50
C ASN A 72 -13.40 7.56 9.16
N GLY A 73 -12.19 6.99 9.22
CA GLY A 73 -11.46 6.49 8.07
C GLY A 73 -11.34 4.96 8.09
N SER A 74 -11.31 4.32 6.93
CA SER A 74 -11.05 2.89 6.79
C SER A 74 -10.10 2.63 5.62
N LEU A 75 -9.16 1.72 5.81
CA LEU A 75 -8.21 1.29 4.79
C LEU A 75 -8.14 -0.23 4.77
N LEU A 76 -8.28 -0.81 3.58
CA LEU A 76 -8.21 -2.25 3.35
C LEU A 76 -7.18 -2.56 2.28
N ALA A 77 -6.26 -3.49 2.57
CA ALA A 77 -5.38 -4.05 1.56
C ALA A 77 -6.00 -5.33 0.98
N TYR A 78 -6.20 -5.34 -0.34
CA TYR A 78 -6.81 -6.44 -1.07
C TYR A 78 -5.90 -6.95 -2.21
N GLY A 79 -5.96 -8.24 -2.48
CA GLY A 79 -5.15 -8.89 -3.52
C GLY A 79 -4.82 -10.34 -3.20
N GLN A 80 -4.26 -11.06 -4.16
CA GLN A 80 -3.87 -12.47 -3.99
C GLN A 80 -2.72 -12.64 -2.97
N THR A 81 -2.52 -13.86 -2.48
CA THR A 81 -1.33 -14.18 -1.66
C THR A 81 -0.05 -13.88 -2.46
N GLY A 82 0.92 -13.23 -1.81
CA GLY A 82 2.16 -12.78 -2.44
C GLY A 82 2.08 -11.41 -3.12
N SER A 83 0.90 -10.78 -3.24
CA SER A 83 0.75 -9.47 -3.91
C SER A 83 1.20 -8.24 -3.11
N GLY A 84 1.83 -8.43 -1.94
CA GLY A 84 2.33 -7.32 -1.13
C GLY A 84 1.33 -6.65 -0.17
N LYS A 85 0.18 -7.28 0.15
CA LYS A 85 -0.78 -6.73 1.15
C LYS A 85 -0.14 -6.40 2.50
N SER A 86 0.52 -7.38 3.12
CA SER A 86 1.18 -7.19 4.43
C SER A 86 2.39 -6.25 4.34
N TYR A 87 3.10 -6.27 3.20
CA TYR A 87 4.19 -5.34 2.94
C TYR A 87 3.67 -3.89 2.86
N THR A 88 2.58 -3.64 2.16
CA THR A 88 1.99 -2.29 2.07
C THR A 88 1.47 -1.81 3.42
N MET A 89 0.76 -2.68 4.16
CA MET A 89 0.17 -2.31 5.45
C MET A 89 1.21 -2.22 6.57
N SER A 90 1.86 -3.32 6.93
CA SER A 90 2.78 -3.35 8.08
C SER A 90 4.23 -3.05 7.67
N GLY A 91 4.63 -3.39 6.44
CA GLY A 91 6.00 -3.21 5.96
C GLY A 91 6.97 -4.31 6.38
N SER A 92 8.25 -4.00 6.26
CA SER A 92 9.36 -4.80 6.76
C SER A 92 10.37 -3.91 7.46
N THR A 93 11.35 -4.48 8.16
CA THR A 93 12.41 -3.71 8.81
C THR A 93 13.12 -2.79 7.81
N GLY A 94 13.12 -1.47 8.08
CA GLY A 94 13.71 -0.44 7.22
C GLY A 94 12.83 0.01 6.05
N GLU A 95 11.65 -0.58 5.90
CA GLU A 95 10.64 -0.27 4.88
C GLU A 95 9.25 -0.34 5.53
N GLU A 96 9.06 0.44 6.60
CA GLU A 96 7.84 0.47 7.41
C GLU A 96 6.64 0.86 6.54
N GLY A 97 5.53 0.12 6.69
CA GLY A 97 4.32 0.32 5.89
C GLY A 97 3.42 1.44 6.40
N ILE A 98 2.18 1.43 5.93
CA ILE A 98 1.17 2.44 6.30
C ILE A 98 0.80 2.38 7.80
N GLU A 99 0.55 1.20 8.36
CA GLU A 99 0.15 0.97 9.76
C GLU A 99 1.12 1.64 10.76
N PRO A 100 2.42 1.31 10.80
CA PRO A 100 3.35 1.93 11.75
C PRO A 100 3.49 3.44 11.53
N ARG A 101 3.53 3.91 10.27
CA ARG A 101 3.64 5.35 9.96
C ARG A 101 2.42 6.15 10.37
N MET A 102 1.22 5.58 10.24
CA MET A 102 -0.01 6.22 10.73
C MET A 102 0.01 6.36 12.25
N ILE A 103 0.47 5.33 12.97
CA ILE A 103 0.60 5.39 14.44
C ILE A 103 1.55 6.53 14.84
N GLU A 104 2.73 6.59 14.22
CA GLU A 104 3.68 7.68 14.45
C GLU A 104 3.08 9.07 14.16
N ALA A 105 2.38 9.20 13.03
CA ALA A 105 1.74 10.46 12.63
C ALA A 105 0.62 10.89 13.60
N LEU A 106 -0.18 9.94 14.11
CA LEU A 106 -1.23 10.20 15.11
C LEU A 106 -0.61 10.76 16.40
N PHE A 107 0.46 10.13 16.91
CA PHE A 107 1.14 10.61 18.11
C PHE A 107 1.83 11.95 17.91
N ALA A 108 2.45 12.16 16.74
CA ALA A 108 3.08 13.44 16.41
C ALA A 108 2.06 14.59 16.34
N ALA A 109 0.93 14.36 15.67
CA ALA A 109 -0.15 15.34 15.59
C ALA A 109 -0.76 15.64 16.97
N ALA A 110 -1.00 14.61 17.78
CA ALA A 110 -1.52 14.78 19.14
C ALA A 110 -0.56 15.58 20.04
N SER A 111 0.75 15.36 19.92
CA SER A 111 1.77 16.08 20.70
C SER A 111 1.88 17.56 20.31
N SER A 112 1.37 17.96 19.14
CA SER A 112 1.39 19.34 18.66
C SER A 112 0.11 20.13 18.98
N ALA A 113 -0.90 19.48 19.56
CA ALA A 113 -2.19 20.10 19.86
C ALA A 113 -2.20 20.69 21.30
N ASP A 114 -1.84 21.96 21.44
CA ASP A 114 -1.70 22.62 22.75
C ASP A 114 -3.02 22.89 23.50
N ALA A 115 -4.17 22.75 22.83
CA ALA A 115 -5.47 23.25 23.34
C ALA A 115 -6.50 22.14 23.64
N VAL A 116 -6.16 20.87 23.45
CA VAL A 116 -7.13 19.76 23.56
C VAL A 116 -6.46 18.52 24.15
N ASP A 117 -7.13 17.88 25.10
CA ASP A 117 -6.73 16.56 25.59
C ASP A 117 -7.09 15.50 24.54
N ILE A 118 -6.09 14.77 24.05
CA ILE A 118 -6.27 13.72 23.04
C ILE A 118 -5.94 12.36 23.66
N CYS A 119 -6.91 11.45 23.63
CA CYS A 119 -6.72 10.04 23.98
C CYS A 119 -6.62 9.21 22.69
N ILE A 120 -5.55 8.42 22.57
CA ILE A 120 -5.36 7.48 21.46
C ILE A 120 -5.46 6.06 22.02
N GLU A 121 -6.40 5.28 21.48
CA GLU A 121 -6.57 3.87 21.81
C GLU A 121 -6.36 3.02 20.54
N MET A 122 -5.72 1.86 20.70
CA MET A 122 -5.42 0.95 19.57
C MET A 122 -5.80 -0.48 19.94
N SER A 123 -6.38 -1.19 18.98
CA SER A 123 -6.60 -2.63 19.04
C SER A 123 -6.12 -3.31 17.75
N LYS A 124 -5.63 -4.54 17.87
CA LYS A 124 -5.23 -5.38 16.74
C LYS A 124 -5.93 -6.73 16.87
N LEU A 125 -6.72 -7.07 15.86
CA LEU A 125 -7.57 -8.24 15.82
C LEU A 125 -7.27 -9.05 14.57
N GLU A 126 -7.39 -10.37 14.67
CA GLU A 126 -7.29 -11.29 13.53
C GLU A 126 -8.63 -12.00 13.40
N VAL A 127 -9.28 -11.88 12.24
CA VAL A 127 -10.48 -12.66 11.95
C VAL A 127 -10.08 -13.90 11.14
N TYR A 128 -10.24 -15.08 11.73
CA TYR A 128 -10.00 -16.36 11.07
C TYR A 128 -11.21 -17.28 11.24
N ASN A 129 -11.78 -17.71 10.12
CA ASN A 129 -12.95 -18.62 10.09
C ASN A 129 -14.14 -18.06 10.91
N GLU A 130 -14.52 -16.81 10.63
CA GLU A 130 -15.61 -16.08 11.31
C GLU A 130 -15.43 -15.91 12.83
N LYS A 131 -14.20 -16.03 13.33
CA LYS A 131 -13.84 -15.82 14.73
C LYS A 131 -12.82 -14.71 14.85
N VAL A 132 -13.05 -13.83 15.81
CA VAL A 132 -12.13 -12.79 16.27
C VAL A 132 -11.20 -13.35 17.35
#